data_AF-A0A2X2WWG2-F1
#
_entry.id   AF-A0A2X2WWG2-F1
#
_cell.length_a   1.000
_cell.length_b   1.000
_cell.length_c   1.000
_cell.angle_alpha   90.00
_cell.angle_beta   90.00
_cell.angle_gamma   90.00
#
_symmetry.space_group_name_H-M   'P 1'
#
loop_
_entity.id
_entity.type
_entity.pdbx_description
1 polymer ?
#
loop_
_entity_poly.entity_id
_entity_poly.type
_entity_poly.pdbx_seq_one_letter_code
_entity_poly.pdbx_strand_id
1 'polypeptide(L)'
;MFRKVWDCIVNRHIAPNTDPLELIEAQRMNLFAFSIGAVLIFNGCRDLLFGLKINFYVLLVLGIFYLFLFFFTKVRYNHFVTLFSLELFMFLIFFFSSTTGFENGLSLYYFVIMLASLFIFNSKKTVWYNLIVYLTALIFFSISHYYDFRIFTIEGADNVLFSENQRLITFLQVFLGVSILGYFILTKQFKIVKLYQQALRSEKIIADMRTKLNSKDQIDLEGIVKLAMNDDIAFVPKVKQMFPGLYDNLMELNADMSTDEFKLCALIKLGFTTKDIAEYNHLAVRTIQTRKSRLRKSFGISADVDLYKWIDTV
;
A
#
# COMPACT_ATOMS: atom_id res chain seq x y z
N MET A 1 -18.18 -13.28 0.64
CA MET A 1 -17.33 -14.06 1.57
C MET A 1 -15.86 -13.68 1.44
N PHE A 2 -15.29 -13.70 0.23
CA PHE A 2 -13.87 -13.40 -0.04
C PHE A 2 -13.35 -12.07 0.54
N ARG A 3 -14.09 -10.96 0.36
CA ARG A 3 -13.71 -9.64 0.88
C ARG A 3 -13.53 -9.62 2.41
N LYS A 4 -14.41 -10.28 3.16
CA LYS A 4 -14.32 -10.37 4.64
C LYS A 4 -13.07 -11.13 5.08
N VAL A 5 -12.73 -12.23 4.39
CA VAL A 5 -11.52 -13.01 4.68
C VAL A 5 -10.27 -12.19 4.35
N TRP A 6 -10.27 -11.51 3.21
CA TRP A 6 -9.19 -10.62 2.81
C TRP A 6 -8.95 -9.50 3.82
N ASP A 7 -10.01 -8.81 4.24
CA ASP A 7 -9.92 -7.73 5.23
C ASP A 7 -9.42 -8.24 6.59
N CYS A 8 -9.79 -9.47 6.97
CA CYS A 8 -9.29 -10.12 8.18
C CYS A 8 -7.79 -10.43 8.10
N ILE A 9 -7.30 -10.89 6.95
CA ILE A 9 -5.88 -11.19 6.74
C ILE A 9 -5.06 -9.90 6.76
N VAL A 10 -5.48 -8.92 5.95
CA VAL A 10 -4.74 -7.68 5.73
C VAL A 10 -4.68 -6.84 7.00
N ASN A 11 -5.74 -6.80 7.82
CA ASN A 11 -5.79 -5.97 9.04
C ASN A 11 -5.43 -6.74 10.33
N ARG A 12 -4.95 -7.98 10.23
CA ARG A 12 -4.59 -8.79 11.39
C ARG A 12 -3.50 -8.11 12.24
N HIS A 13 -3.72 -8.02 13.55
CA HIS A 13 -2.76 -7.44 14.51
C HIS A 13 -2.44 -5.94 14.30
N ILE A 14 -3.26 -5.22 13.53
CA ILE A 14 -3.14 -3.77 13.33
C ILE A 14 -4.14 -3.05 14.25
N ALA A 15 -3.73 -1.92 14.84
CA ALA A 15 -4.61 -1.10 15.67
C ALA A 15 -5.53 -0.23 14.78
N PRO A 16 -6.76 0.08 15.22
CA PRO A 16 -7.72 0.84 14.41
C PRO A 16 -7.26 2.28 14.09
N ASN A 17 -6.40 2.88 14.93
CA ASN A 17 -5.96 4.28 14.81
C ASN A 17 -4.50 4.39 14.34
N THR A 18 -3.98 3.40 13.62
CA THR A 18 -2.61 3.42 13.08
C THR A 18 -2.47 4.48 11.98
N ASP A 19 -1.34 5.20 11.98
CA ASP A 19 -1.01 6.18 10.95
C ASP A 19 -1.12 5.57 9.54
N PRO A 20 -1.63 6.29 8.52
CA PRO A 20 -1.82 5.73 7.18
C PRO A 20 -0.56 5.11 6.56
N LEU A 21 0.62 5.68 6.84
CA LEU A 21 1.88 5.14 6.32
C LEU A 21 2.23 3.83 7.03
N GLU A 22 2.16 3.81 8.36
CA GLU A 22 2.38 2.61 9.17
C GLU A 22 1.35 1.50 8.85
N LEU A 23 0.10 1.88 8.58
CA LEU A 23 -0.97 0.98 8.17
C LEU A 23 -0.62 0.28 6.86
N ILE A 24 -0.16 1.04 5.85
CA ILE A 24 0.26 0.47 4.56
C ILE A 24 1.43 -0.51 4.76
N GLU A 25 2.39 -0.16 5.61
CA GLU A 25 3.53 -1.04 5.90
C GLU A 25 3.12 -2.32 6.64
N ALA A 26 2.21 -2.21 7.61
CA ALA A 26 1.75 -3.35 8.39
C ALA A 26 0.87 -4.30 7.58
N GLN A 27 -0.04 -3.76 6.76
CA GLN A 27 -0.88 -4.52 5.83
C GLN A 27 -0.04 -5.33 4.84
N ARG A 28 1.05 -4.73 4.37
CA ARG A 28 2.02 -5.38 3.49
C ARG A 28 2.72 -6.57 4.15
N MET A 29 3.18 -6.39 5.40
CA MET A 29 3.82 -7.47 6.15
C MET A 29 2.84 -8.61 6.44
N ASN A 30 1.56 -8.29 6.70
CA ASN A 30 0.51 -9.28 6.84
C ASN A 30 0.31 -10.09 5.57
N LEU A 31 0.20 -9.40 4.43
CA LEU A 31 0.03 -10.05 3.13
C LEU A 31 1.21 -10.96 2.81
N PHE A 32 2.45 -10.50 3.03
CA PHE A 32 3.64 -11.30 2.81
C PHE A 32 3.67 -12.54 3.70
N ALA A 33 3.47 -12.38 5.01
CA ALA A 33 3.53 -13.48 5.97
C ALA A 33 2.46 -14.56 5.72
N PHE A 34 1.25 -14.17 5.34
CA PHE A 34 0.21 -15.11 4.94
C PHE A 34 0.56 -15.81 3.62
N SER A 35 1.06 -15.06 2.64
CA SER A 35 1.38 -15.60 1.31
C SER A 35 2.49 -16.64 1.36
N ILE A 36 3.50 -16.47 2.23
CA ILE A 36 4.55 -17.47 2.45
C ILE A 36 3.94 -18.83 2.74
N GLY A 37 3.09 -18.92 3.77
CA GLY A 37 2.51 -20.18 4.19
C GLY A 37 1.67 -20.83 3.09
N ALA A 38 0.86 -20.03 2.39
CA ALA A 38 0.05 -20.50 1.27
C ALA A 38 0.90 -21.01 0.10
N VAL A 39 1.97 -20.28 -0.28
CA VAL A 39 2.86 -20.65 -1.38
C VAL A 39 3.65 -21.92 -1.06
N LEU A 40 4.12 -22.10 0.18
CA LEU A 40 4.80 -23.32 0.59
C LEU A 40 3.88 -24.54 0.51
N ILE A 41 2.64 -24.43 1.01
CA ILE A 41 1.66 -25.52 0.92
C ILE A 41 1.35 -25.85 -0.53
N PHE A 42 1.14 -24.83 -1.37
CA PHE A 42 0.85 -25.03 -2.81
C PHE A 42 2.01 -25.71 -3.54
N ASN A 43 3.26 -25.29 -3.27
CA ASN A 43 4.45 -25.94 -3.82
C ASN A 43 4.63 -27.35 -3.28
N GLY A 44 4.32 -27.61 -2.01
CA GLY A 44 4.30 -28.96 -1.47
C GLY A 44 3.31 -29.85 -2.24
N CYS A 45 2.07 -29.39 -2.44
CA CYS A 45 1.08 -30.14 -3.22
C CYS A 45 1.55 -30.42 -4.65
N ARG A 46 2.18 -29.45 -5.32
CA ARG A 46 2.83 -29.66 -6.62
C ARG A 46 3.86 -30.77 -6.54
N ASP A 47 4.76 -30.72 -5.56
CA ASP A 47 5.84 -31.70 -5.40
C ASP A 47 5.30 -33.12 -5.14
N LEU A 48 4.20 -33.23 -4.39
CA LEU A 48 3.49 -34.49 -4.22
C LEU A 48 2.97 -35.07 -5.54
N LEU A 49 2.41 -34.23 -6.42
CA LEU A 49 1.93 -34.65 -7.75
C LEU A 49 3.05 -35.21 -8.64
N PHE A 50 4.29 -34.74 -8.45
CA PHE A 50 5.47 -35.21 -9.16
C PHE A 50 6.25 -36.30 -8.41
N GLY A 51 5.70 -36.85 -7.33
CA GLY A 51 6.32 -37.96 -6.58
C GLY A 51 7.42 -37.55 -5.59
N LEU A 52 7.69 -36.25 -5.43
CA LEU A 52 8.70 -35.69 -4.53
C LEU A 52 8.16 -35.63 -3.08
N LYS A 53 7.97 -36.80 -2.46
CA LYS A 53 7.33 -36.93 -1.13
C LYS A 53 8.08 -36.18 -0.03
N ILE A 54 9.41 -36.20 -0.04
CA ILE A 54 10.23 -35.51 0.98
C ILE A 54 9.99 -34.00 0.89
N ASN A 55 10.05 -33.43 -0.31
CA ASN A 55 9.82 -32.00 -0.54
C ASN A 55 8.41 -31.61 -0.09
N PHE A 56 7.39 -32.42 -0.41
CA PHE A 56 6.02 -32.21 0.05
C PHE A 56 5.94 -32.06 1.57
N TYR A 57 6.46 -33.02 2.34
CA TYR A 57 6.37 -32.97 3.81
C TYR A 57 7.12 -31.78 4.41
N VAL A 58 8.33 -31.49 3.90
CA VAL A 58 9.13 -30.33 4.36
C VAL A 58 8.37 -29.03 4.12
N LEU A 59 7.85 -28.83 2.90
CA LEU A 59 7.13 -27.62 2.52
C LEU A 59 5.78 -27.50 3.25
N LEU A 60 5.06 -28.60 3.46
CA LEU A 60 3.79 -28.61 4.20
C LEU A 60 3.99 -28.21 5.67
N VAL A 61 4.98 -28.80 6.35
CA VAL A 61 5.28 -28.51 7.76
C VAL A 61 5.69 -27.04 7.92
N LEU A 62 6.60 -26.55 7.07
CA LEU A 62 6.99 -25.14 7.08
C LEU A 62 5.82 -24.21 6.76
N GLY A 63 5.00 -24.57 5.78
CA GLY A 63 3.82 -23.79 5.40
C GLY A 63 2.82 -23.63 6.56
N ILE A 64 2.51 -24.73 7.26
CA ILE A 64 1.65 -24.72 8.45
C ILE A 64 2.30 -23.89 9.57
N PHE A 65 3.60 -24.03 9.79
CA PHE A 65 4.34 -23.24 10.77
C PHE A 65 4.26 -21.74 10.48
N TYR A 66 4.46 -21.30 9.24
CA TYR A 66 4.36 -19.89 8.87
C TYR A 66 2.92 -19.35 8.97
N LEU A 67 1.90 -20.14 8.63
CA LEU A 67 0.51 -19.76 8.86
C LEU A 67 0.19 -19.64 10.35
N PHE A 68 0.71 -20.55 11.18
CA PHE A 68 0.59 -20.47 12.63
C PHE A 68 1.22 -19.17 13.16
N LEU A 69 2.46 -18.86 12.76
CA LEU A 69 3.12 -17.61 13.12
C LEU A 69 2.31 -16.39 12.69
N PHE A 70 1.72 -16.41 11.49
CA PHE A 70 0.86 -15.33 11.00
C PHE A 70 -0.37 -15.12 11.89
N PHE A 71 -1.09 -16.19 12.24
CA PHE A 71 -2.36 -16.08 12.97
C PHE A 71 -2.19 -15.71 14.44
N PHE A 72 -1.12 -16.16 15.08
CA PHE A 72 -0.96 -16.11 16.54
C PHE A 72 0.14 -15.17 17.03
N THR A 73 1.01 -14.66 16.15
CA THR A 73 2.15 -13.83 16.58
C THR A 73 2.27 -12.53 15.79
N LYS A 74 3.08 -11.61 16.31
CA LYS A 74 3.48 -10.34 15.65
C LYS A 74 4.92 -10.37 15.12
N VAL A 75 5.55 -11.54 15.10
CA VAL A 75 6.99 -11.70 14.85
C VAL A 75 7.41 -11.20 13.45
N ARG A 76 6.52 -11.28 12.46
CA ARG A 76 6.72 -10.76 11.08
C ARG A 76 7.03 -9.26 10.98
N TYR A 77 6.72 -8.46 12.01
CA TYR A 77 7.09 -7.04 12.03
C TYR A 77 8.55 -6.82 12.42
N ASN A 78 9.25 -7.86 12.89
CA ASN A 78 10.70 -7.82 13.11
C ASN A 78 11.44 -8.11 11.79
N HIS A 79 12.14 -7.09 11.29
CA HIS A 79 12.90 -7.16 10.04
C HIS A 79 13.94 -8.29 10.01
N PHE A 80 14.58 -8.60 11.15
CA PHE A 80 15.55 -9.70 11.23
C PHE A 80 14.89 -11.07 11.03
N VAL A 81 13.70 -11.27 11.59
CA VAL A 81 12.98 -12.55 11.43
C VAL A 81 12.47 -12.71 9.99
N THR A 82 12.04 -11.60 9.38
CA THR A 82 11.64 -11.59 7.97
C THR A 82 12.83 -11.87 7.06
N LEU A 83 14.00 -11.28 7.33
CA LEU A 83 15.24 -11.60 6.61
C LEU A 83 15.59 -13.08 6.75
N PHE A 84 15.65 -13.57 7.99
CA PHE A 84 15.94 -14.99 8.26
C PHE A 84 14.99 -15.92 7.52
N SER A 85 13.70 -15.57 7.43
CA SER A 85 12.72 -16.35 6.68
C SER A 85 13.01 -16.36 5.18
N LEU A 86 13.43 -15.24 4.59
CA LEU A 86 13.83 -15.20 3.19
C LEU A 86 15.11 -16.03 2.96
N GLU A 87 16.12 -15.92 3.83
CA GLU A 87 17.35 -16.71 3.75
C GLU A 87 17.08 -18.22 3.89
N LEU A 88 16.14 -18.61 4.76
CA LEU A 88 15.68 -20.00 4.86
C LEU A 88 15.06 -20.48 3.53
N PHE A 89 14.25 -19.65 2.87
CA PHE A 89 13.70 -20.02 1.55
C PHE A 89 14.75 -20.05 0.46
N MET A 90 15.72 -19.14 0.49
CA MET A 90 16.88 -19.18 -0.40
C MET A 90 17.64 -20.51 -0.23
N PHE A 91 17.84 -20.94 1.00
CA PHE A 91 18.46 -22.23 1.30
C PHE A 91 17.62 -23.42 0.81
N LEU A 92 16.29 -23.39 0.97
CA LEU A 92 15.42 -24.44 0.42
C LEU A 92 15.48 -24.50 -1.11
N ILE A 93 15.48 -23.35 -1.78
CA ILE A 93 15.63 -23.28 -3.24
C ILE A 93 16.98 -23.87 -3.64
N PHE A 94 18.06 -23.48 -2.97
CA PHE A 94 19.39 -24.04 -3.18
C PHE A 94 19.40 -25.56 -3.00
N PHE A 95 18.89 -26.06 -1.88
CA PHE A 95 18.87 -27.49 -1.57
C PHE A 95 18.02 -28.29 -2.57
N PHE A 96 16.79 -27.86 -2.85
CA PHE A 96 15.92 -28.57 -3.78
C PHE A 96 16.39 -28.48 -5.24
N SER A 97 16.87 -27.32 -5.69
CA SER A 97 17.42 -27.20 -7.05
C SER A 97 18.70 -28.03 -7.23
N SER A 98 19.56 -28.09 -6.21
CA SER A 98 20.81 -28.88 -6.23
C SER A 98 20.64 -30.39 -5.98
N THR A 99 19.44 -30.85 -5.62
CA THR A 99 19.09 -32.28 -5.49
C THR A 99 18.38 -32.81 -6.73
N THR A 100 17.60 -31.97 -7.40
CA THR A 100 16.72 -32.38 -8.51
C THR A 100 17.17 -31.84 -9.87
N GLY A 101 18.30 -31.11 -9.93
CA GLY A 101 18.89 -30.59 -11.17
C GLY A 101 18.31 -29.25 -11.63
N PHE A 102 18.95 -28.61 -12.61
CA PHE A 102 18.53 -27.30 -13.13
C PHE A 102 17.21 -27.34 -13.92
N GLU A 103 16.93 -28.47 -14.58
CA GLU A 103 15.81 -28.62 -15.53
C GLU A 103 14.42 -28.51 -14.91
N ASN A 104 14.29 -28.66 -13.59
CA ASN A 104 13.01 -28.51 -12.87
C ASN A 104 12.50 -27.06 -12.80
N GLY A 105 13.35 -26.07 -13.13
CA GLY A 105 13.05 -24.64 -13.04
C GLY A 105 12.97 -24.05 -11.62
N LEU A 106 13.30 -24.81 -10.55
CA LEU A 106 13.19 -24.33 -9.16
C LEU A 106 14.11 -23.15 -8.86
N SER A 107 15.26 -23.05 -9.53
CA SER A 107 16.17 -21.91 -9.44
C SER A 107 15.51 -20.58 -9.82
N LEU A 108 14.42 -20.60 -10.62
CA LEU A 108 13.67 -19.39 -10.99
C LEU A 108 12.98 -18.72 -9.79
N TYR A 109 12.77 -19.44 -8.68
CA TYR A 109 12.22 -18.86 -7.45
C TYR A 109 13.15 -17.82 -6.81
N TYR A 110 14.45 -17.81 -7.14
CA TYR A 110 15.35 -16.73 -6.70
C TYR A 110 14.84 -15.35 -7.12
N PHE A 111 14.29 -15.21 -8.34
CA PHE A 111 13.72 -13.94 -8.80
C PHE A 111 12.49 -13.52 -7.98
N VAL A 112 11.66 -14.48 -7.57
CA VAL A 112 10.48 -14.21 -6.72
C VAL A 112 10.93 -13.72 -5.35
N ILE A 113 11.95 -14.34 -4.75
CA ILE A 113 12.49 -13.95 -3.44
C ILE A 113 13.16 -12.57 -3.51
N MET A 114 13.94 -12.29 -4.55
CA MET A 114 14.54 -10.96 -4.76
C MET A 114 13.46 -9.88 -4.92
N LEU A 115 12.39 -10.15 -5.66
CA LEU A 115 11.28 -9.21 -5.78
C LEU A 115 10.50 -9.05 -4.48
N ALA A 116 10.32 -10.14 -3.72
CA ALA A 116 9.68 -10.12 -2.41
C ALA A 116 10.52 -9.29 -1.41
N SER A 117 11.85 -9.36 -1.46
CA SER A 117 12.70 -8.53 -0.60
C SER A 117 12.50 -7.04 -0.91
N LEU A 118 12.40 -6.65 -2.19
CA LEU A 118 12.10 -5.25 -2.56
C LEU A 118 10.72 -4.81 -2.07
N PHE A 119 9.74 -5.71 -2.10
CA PHE A 119 8.43 -5.43 -1.57
C PHE A 119 8.49 -5.15 -0.06
N ILE A 120 9.17 -6.00 0.69
CA ILE A 120 9.29 -5.96 2.16
C ILE A 120 10.18 -4.79 2.61
N PHE A 121 11.44 -4.78 2.17
CA PHE A 121 12.51 -3.90 2.64
C PHE A 121 12.62 -2.60 1.84
N ASN A 122 11.48 -1.95 1.63
CA ASN A 122 11.37 -0.74 0.82
C ASN A 122 11.48 0.58 1.64
N SER A 123 12.19 0.57 2.76
CA SER A 123 12.42 1.75 3.60
C SER A 123 13.91 2.09 3.63
N LYS A 124 14.25 3.36 3.89
CA LYS A 124 15.66 3.82 3.95
C LYS A 124 16.50 3.01 4.95
N LYS A 125 15.91 2.58 6.08
CA LYS A 125 16.60 1.81 7.12
C LYS A 125 16.77 0.33 6.76
N THR A 126 15.87 -0.21 5.93
CA THR A 126 15.83 -1.64 5.62
C THR A 126 16.43 -1.97 4.26
N VAL A 127 16.65 -0.99 3.40
CA VAL A 127 17.03 -1.22 2.00
C VAL A 127 18.30 -2.06 1.86
N TRP A 128 19.24 -1.95 2.81
CA TRP A 128 20.48 -2.73 2.82
C TRP A 128 20.24 -4.24 2.94
N TYR A 129 19.14 -4.69 3.55
CA TYR A 129 18.79 -6.12 3.61
C TYR A 129 18.60 -6.73 2.22
N ASN A 130 18.19 -5.95 1.21
CA ASN A 130 18.09 -6.43 -0.17
C ASN A 130 19.47 -6.84 -0.72
N LEU A 131 20.53 -6.12 -0.35
CA LEU A 131 21.88 -6.46 -0.79
C LEU A 131 22.31 -7.83 -0.25
N ILE A 132 21.97 -8.14 1.00
CA ILE A 132 22.25 -9.45 1.61
C ILE A 132 21.52 -10.55 0.82
N VAL A 133 20.21 -10.41 0.61
CA VAL A 133 19.40 -11.38 -0.14
C VAL A 133 19.97 -11.60 -1.55
N TYR A 134 20.40 -10.53 -2.22
CA TYR A 134 20.89 -10.61 -3.60
C TYR A 134 22.27 -11.27 -3.68
N LEU A 135 23.15 -10.98 -2.70
CA LEU A 135 24.44 -11.63 -2.59
C LEU A 135 24.27 -13.12 -2.25
N THR A 136 23.40 -13.49 -1.31
CA THR A 136 23.11 -14.90 -1.03
C THR A 136 22.57 -15.62 -2.28
N ALA A 137 21.66 -14.98 -3.01
CA ALA A 137 21.13 -15.52 -4.27
C ALA A 137 22.23 -15.79 -5.29
N LEU A 138 23.11 -14.82 -5.49
CA LEU A 138 24.24 -14.94 -6.41
C LEU A 138 25.18 -16.06 -5.97
N ILE A 139 25.52 -16.15 -4.68
CA ILE A 139 26.41 -17.17 -4.13
C ILE A 139 25.82 -18.55 -4.31
N PHE A 140 24.58 -18.78 -3.87
CA PHE A 140 23.92 -20.08 -3.99
C PHE A 140 23.74 -20.50 -5.45
N PHE A 141 23.32 -19.58 -6.33
CA PHE A 141 23.22 -19.88 -7.75
C PHE A 141 24.58 -20.24 -8.36
N SER A 142 25.64 -19.50 -8.01
CA SER A 142 27.00 -19.76 -8.53
C SER A 142 27.54 -21.10 -8.05
N ILE A 143 27.34 -21.43 -6.77
CA ILE A 143 27.72 -22.73 -6.21
C ILE A 143 26.95 -23.85 -6.91
N SER A 144 25.62 -23.74 -7.04
CA SER A 144 24.81 -24.72 -7.76
C SER A 144 25.26 -24.90 -9.20
N HIS A 145 25.53 -23.80 -9.91
CA HIS A 145 25.99 -23.85 -11.30
C HIS A 145 27.35 -24.53 -11.45
N TYR A 146 28.31 -24.26 -10.55
CA TYR A 146 29.63 -24.90 -10.57
C TYR A 146 29.55 -26.43 -10.48
N TYR A 147 28.57 -26.95 -9.74
CA TYR A 147 28.32 -28.39 -9.56
C TYR A 147 27.20 -28.93 -10.46
N ASP A 148 26.83 -28.22 -11.53
CA ASP A 148 25.75 -28.61 -12.45
C ASP A 148 24.42 -28.96 -11.74
N PHE A 149 24.13 -28.28 -10.63
CA PHE A 149 22.94 -28.50 -9.79
C PHE A 149 22.80 -29.95 -9.27
N ARG A 150 23.92 -30.67 -9.09
CA ARG A 150 23.98 -32.06 -8.61
C ARG A 150 24.85 -32.20 -7.37
N ILE A 151 24.68 -31.29 -6.40
CA ILE A 151 25.50 -31.26 -5.16
C ILE A 151 25.07 -32.36 -4.20
N PHE A 152 23.77 -32.62 -4.10
CA PHE A 152 23.21 -33.52 -3.12
C PHE A 152 22.51 -34.68 -3.82
N THR A 153 22.80 -35.91 -3.42
CA THR A 153 22.12 -37.10 -3.93
C THR A 153 21.11 -37.58 -2.90
N ILE A 154 19.85 -37.75 -3.32
CA ILE A 154 18.78 -38.34 -2.51
C ILE A 154 18.34 -39.62 -3.21
N GLU A 155 18.33 -40.74 -2.49
CA GLU A 155 17.83 -42.02 -3.01
C GLU A 155 16.41 -41.85 -3.59
N GLY A 156 16.24 -42.20 -4.86
CA GLY A 156 14.97 -42.07 -5.59
C GLY A 156 14.79 -40.80 -6.42
N ALA A 157 15.70 -39.82 -6.35
CA ALA A 157 15.67 -38.62 -7.20
C ALA A 157 15.99 -38.92 -8.68
N ASP A 158 16.87 -39.90 -8.94
CA ASP A 158 17.28 -40.27 -10.31
C ASP A 158 16.19 -41.01 -11.11
N ASN A 159 15.22 -41.63 -10.42
CA ASN A 159 14.14 -42.42 -11.04
C ASN A 159 12.91 -41.57 -11.42
N VAL A 160 12.88 -40.29 -11.06
CA VAL A 160 11.81 -39.38 -11.46
C VAL A 160 12.20 -38.78 -12.80
N LEU A 161 11.78 -39.42 -13.89
CA LEU A 161 11.89 -38.85 -15.23
C LEU A 161 11.10 -37.53 -15.24
N PHE A 162 11.82 -36.40 -15.15
CA PHE A 162 11.21 -35.08 -15.06
C PHE A 162 10.40 -34.82 -16.32
N SER A 163 9.06 -34.76 -16.17
CA SER A 163 8.20 -34.37 -17.27
C SER A 163 8.42 -32.90 -17.61
N GLU A 164 8.44 -32.53 -18.90
CA GLU A 164 8.46 -31.13 -19.35
C GLU A 164 7.37 -30.28 -18.67
N ASN A 165 6.28 -30.94 -18.26
CA ASN A 165 5.17 -30.35 -17.51
C ASN A 165 5.60 -29.74 -16.17
N GLN A 166 6.59 -30.30 -15.47
CA GLN A 166 7.03 -29.77 -14.17
C GLN A 166 7.72 -28.41 -14.34
N ARG A 167 8.64 -28.29 -15.30
CA ARG A 167 9.33 -27.03 -15.61
C ARG A 167 8.32 -25.95 -16.02
N LEU A 168 7.36 -26.31 -16.86
CA LEU A 168 6.29 -25.39 -17.29
C LEU A 168 5.44 -24.92 -16.10
N ILE A 169 5.02 -25.83 -15.20
CA ILE A 169 4.24 -25.46 -14.01
C ILE A 169 5.05 -24.53 -13.10
N THR A 170 6.32 -24.84 -12.85
CA THR A 170 7.20 -23.98 -12.04
C THR A 170 7.35 -22.59 -12.66
N PHE A 171 7.56 -22.52 -13.97
CA PHE A 171 7.64 -21.25 -14.69
C PHE A 171 6.35 -20.43 -14.55
N LEU A 172 5.18 -21.06 -14.73
CA LEU A 172 3.89 -20.39 -14.56
C LEU A 172 3.68 -19.90 -13.13
N GLN A 173 4.09 -20.67 -12.11
CA GLN A 173 4.05 -20.27 -10.70
C GLN A 173 4.93 -19.05 -10.43
N VAL A 174 6.16 -19.04 -10.94
CA VAL A 174 7.10 -17.91 -10.80
C VAL A 174 6.56 -16.68 -11.50
N PHE A 175 6.07 -16.82 -12.72
CA PHE A 175 5.50 -15.71 -13.49
C PHE A 175 4.29 -15.10 -12.77
N LEU A 176 3.40 -15.95 -12.23
CA LEU A 176 2.27 -15.51 -11.41
C LEU A 176 2.74 -14.78 -10.14
N GLY A 177 3.74 -15.31 -9.44
CA GLY A 177 4.30 -14.70 -8.23
C GLY A 177 4.92 -13.32 -8.51
N VAL A 178 5.71 -13.21 -9.57
CA VAL A 178 6.28 -11.93 -10.04
C VAL A 178 5.20 -10.93 -10.41
N SER A 179 4.18 -11.36 -11.15
CA SER A 179 3.06 -10.49 -11.57
C SER A 179 2.29 -9.94 -10.37
N ILE A 180 1.98 -10.80 -9.39
CA ILE A 180 1.27 -10.42 -8.17
C ILE A 180 2.11 -9.43 -7.35
N LEU A 181 3.39 -9.74 -7.09
CA LEU A 181 4.27 -8.85 -6.32
C LEU A 181 4.47 -7.51 -7.03
N GLY A 182 4.67 -7.52 -8.36
CA GLY A 182 4.79 -6.32 -9.17
C GLY A 182 3.56 -5.42 -9.07
N TYR A 183 2.35 -6.00 -9.19
CA TYR A 183 1.10 -5.27 -8.99
C TYR A 183 1.00 -4.60 -7.61
N PHE A 184 1.36 -5.32 -6.54
CA PHE A 184 1.34 -4.76 -5.18
C PHE A 184 2.39 -3.67 -4.95
N ILE A 185 3.58 -3.79 -5.56
CA ILE A 185 4.62 -2.75 -5.50
C ILE A 185 4.12 -1.48 -6.19
N LEU A 186 3.55 -1.59 -7.39
CA LEU A 186 3.07 -0.44 -8.17
C LEU A 186 1.90 0.28 -7.47
N THR A 187 0.89 -0.47 -7.03
CA THR A 187 -0.26 0.11 -6.32
C THR A 187 0.16 0.84 -5.04
N LYS A 188 1.16 0.32 -4.31
CA LYS A 188 1.78 1.01 -3.16
C LYS A 188 2.45 2.32 -3.59
N GLN A 189 3.28 2.29 -4.64
CA GLN A 189 3.97 3.49 -5.12
C GLN A 189 2.97 4.60 -5.46
N PHE A 190 1.88 4.27 -6.17
CA PHE A 190 0.83 5.25 -6.46
C PHE A 190 0.16 5.82 -5.21
N LYS A 191 -0.12 4.99 -4.19
CA LYS A 191 -0.69 5.46 -2.91
C LYS A 191 0.26 6.41 -2.17
N ILE A 192 1.55 6.10 -2.11
CA ILE A 192 2.56 6.96 -1.45
C ILE A 192 2.68 8.30 -2.17
N VAL A 193 2.76 8.29 -3.51
CA VAL A 193 2.82 9.52 -4.29
C VAL A 193 1.58 10.38 -4.04
N LYS A 194 0.39 9.77 -3.97
CA LYS A 194 -0.85 10.49 -3.63
C LYS A 194 -0.79 11.12 -2.24
N LEU A 195 -0.37 10.37 -1.21
CA LEU A 195 -0.23 10.89 0.16
C LEU A 195 0.78 12.05 0.24
N TYR A 196 1.90 11.93 -0.48
CA TYR A 196 2.90 13.00 -0.57
C TYR A 196 2.34 14.26 -1.23
N GLN A 197 1.62 14.12 -2.35
CA GLN A 197 0.97 15.24 -3.02
C GLN A 197 -0.07 15.93 -2.12
N GLN A 198 -0.85 15.15 -1.36
CA GLN A 198 -1.82 15.66 -0.41
C GLN A 198 -1.16 16.45 0.74
N ALA A 199 -0.07 15.93 1.32
CA ALA A 199 0.68 16.62 2.36
C ALA A 199 1.25 17.96 1.86
N LEU A 200 1.87 17.96 0.67
CA LEU A 200 2.40 19.17 0.05
C LEU A 200 1.29 20.18 -0.28
N ARG A 201 0.11 19.70 -0.70
CA ARG A 201 -1.05 20.56 -0.98
C ARG A 201 -1.58 21.22 0.28
N SER A 202 -1.67 20.47 1.37
CA SER A 202 -2.05 20.97 2.70
C SER A 202 -1.09 22.06 3.16
N GLU A 203 0.22 21.81 3.10
CA GLU A 203 1.25 22.76 3.50
C GLU A 203 1.15 24.08 2.72
N LYS A 204 0.94 24.00 1.40
CA LYS A 204 0.74 25.19 0.57
C LYS A 204 -0.51 25.98 0.97
N ILE A 205 -1.64 25.32 1.18
CA ILE A 205 -2.88 25.98 1.63
C ILE A 205 -2.65 26.67 2.98
N ILE A 206 -2.01 25.99 3.93
CA ILE A 206 -1.71 26.55 5.26
C ILE A 206 -0.79 27.76 5.15
N ALA A 207 0.27 27.69 4.34
CA ALA A 207 1.19 28.80 4.11
C ALA A 207 0.47 30.02 3.49
N ASP A 208 -0.31 29.80 2.44
CA ASP A 208 -1.09 30.85 1.77
C ASP A 208 -2.07 31.50 2.78
N MET A 209 -2.80 30.71 3.58
CA MET A 209 -3.72 31.27 4.58
C MET A 209 -3.02 32.00 5.73
N ARG A 210 -1.84 31.55 6.18
CA ARG A 210 -1.05 32.27 7.19
C ARG A 210 -0.61 33.65 6.70
N THR A 211 -0.27 33.78 5.41
CA THR A 211 0.06 35.09 4.83
C THR A 211 -1.15 36.02 4.77
N LYS A 212 -2.35 35.49 4.50
CA LYS A 212 -3.60 36.26 4.50
C LYS A 212 -4.04 36.70 5.91
N LEU A 213 -3.78 35.90 6.94
CA LEU A 213 -4.34 36.09 8.29
C LEU A 213 -3.47 36.91 9.27
N ASN A 214 -2.45 37.65 8.82
CA ASN A 214 -1.64 38.53 9.69
C ASN A 214 -1.23 37.92 11.05
N SER A 215 -0.70 36.68 11.06
CA SER A 215 0.06 35.95 12.11
C SER A 215 -0.30 36.02 13.62
N LYS A 216 -1.17 36.91 14.10
CA LYS A 216 -1.49 37.13 15.52
C LYS A 216 -2.60 36.22 16.04
N ASP A 217 -3.42 35.67 15.16
CA ASP A 217 -4.49 34.76 15.59
C ASP A 217 -3.95 33.32 15.67
N GLN A 218 -4.06 32.71 16.86
CA GLN A 218 -3.75 31.29 17.10
C GLN A 218 -4.83 30.40 16.47
N ILE A 219 -4.93 30.43 15.14
CA ILE A 219 -5.91 29.69 14.35
C ILE A 219 -5.33 28.30 14.05
N ASP A 220 -6.05 27.25 14.43
CA ASP A 220 -5.76 25.84 14.12
C ASP A 220 -6.01 25.52 12.63
N LEU A 221 -5.19 26.13 11.77
CA LEU A 221 -5.25 25.97 10.30
C LEU A 221 -4.93 24.54 9.88
N GLU A 222 -4.09 23.84 10.64
CA GLU A 222 -3.74 22.45 10.32
C GLU A 222 -4.95 21.53 10.53
N GLY A 223 -5.64 21.66 11.68
CA GLY A 223 -6.85 20.93 11.97
C GLY A 223 -7.95 21.18 10.95
N ILE A 224 -8.21 22.45 10.59
CA ILE A 224 -9.29 22.79 9.65
C ILE A 224 -9.04 22.28 8.23
N VAL A 225 -7.80 22.38 7.73
CA VAL A 225 -7.41 21.89 6.41
C VAL A 225 -7.49 20.37 6.37
N LYS A 226 -7.08 19.69 7.45
CA LYS A 226 -7.21 18.24 7.58
C LYS A 226 -8.67 17.78 7.56
N LEU A 227 -9.56 18.47 8.29
CA LEU A 227 -11.00 18.19 8.25
C LEU A 227 -11.58 18.40 6.85
N ALA A 228 -11.17 19.46 6.15
CA ALA A 228 -11.60 19.74 4.78
C ALA A 228 -11.15 18.65 3.78
N MET A 229 -9.90 18.21 3.86
CA MET A 229 -9.34 17.19 2.96
C MET A 229 -9.93 15.80 3.18
N ASN A 230 -10.43 15.53 4.37
CA ASN A 230 -11.06 14.26 4.75
C ASN A 230 -12.59 14.27 4.59
N ASP A 231 -13.17 15.36 4.09
CA ASP A 231 -14.62 15.56 4.01
C ASP A 231 -15.36 15.37 5.35
N ASP A 232 -14.71 15.75 6.45
CA ASP A 232 -15.18 15.46 7.80
C ASP A 232 -16.40 16.32 8.18
N ILE A 233 -17.40 15.72 8.82
CA ILE A 233 -18.60 16.41 9.31
C ILE A 233 -18.28 17.53 10.31
N ALA A 234 -17.16 17.43 11.04
CA ALA A 234 -16.70 18.44 11.98
C ALA A 234 -16.10 19.68 11.29
N PHE A 235 -15.87 19.64 9.96
CA PHE A 235 -15.33 20.77 9.20
C PHE A 235 -16.18 22.04 9.36
N VAL A 236 -17.48 21.96 9.08
CA VAL A 236 -18.38 23.13 9.11
C VAL A 236 -18.45 23.78 10.49
N PRO A 237 -18.71 23.05 11.60
CA PRO A 237 -18.66 23.62 12.94
C PRO A 237 -17.33 24.30 13.27
N LYS A 238 -16.21 23.67 12.89
CA LYS A 238 -14.86 24.21 13.13
C LYS A 238 -14.61 25.51 12.36
N VAL A 239 -15.06 25.61 11.11
CA VAL A 239 -15.01 26.87 10.33
C VAL A 239 -15.81 27.97 11.00
N LYS A 240 -17.05 27.70 11.45
CA LYS A 240 -17.88 28.70 12.13
C LYS A 240 -17.21 29.23 13.40
N GLN A 241 -16.52 28.36 14.15
CA GLN A 241 -15.76 28.76 15.33
C GLN A 241 -14.56 29.63 14.98
N MET A 242 -13.85 29.32 13.90
CA MET A 242 -12.59 29.98 13.51
C MET A 242 -12.82 31.27 12.71
N PHE A 243 -13.93 31.36 11.98
CA PHE A 243 -14.32 32.51 11.16
C PHE A 243 -15.78 32.88 11.46
N PRO A 244 -16.10 33.35 12.68
CA PRO A 244 -17.48 33.65 13.06
C PRO A 244 -18.12 34.68 12.13
N GLY A 245 -17.40 35.76 11.80
CA GLY A 245 -17.88 36.80 10.88
C GLY A 245 -18.18 36.29 9.46
N LEU A 246 -17.52 35.23 9.01
CA LEU A 246 -17.78 34.68 7.67
C LEU A 246 -19.20 34.11 7.56
N TYR A 247 -19.66 33.39 8.58
CA TYR A 247 -20.99 32.79 8.53
C TYR A 247 -22.09 33.87 8.61
N ASP A 248 -21.92 34.82 9.53
CA ASP A 248 -22.89 35.88 9.75
C ASP A 248 -23.00 36.79 8.50
N ASN A 249 -21.86 37.22 7.93
CA ASN A 249 -21.82 38.04 6.72
C ASN A 249 -22.46 37.33 5.51
N LEU A 250 -22.27 36.01 5.38
CA LEU A 250 -22.92 35.23 4.30
C LEU A 250 -24.43 35.10 4.52
N MET A 251 -24.88 34.95 5.77
CA MET A 251 -26.32 34.88 6.09
C MET A 251 -27.01 36.23 5.89
N GLU A 252 -26.33 37.35 6.11
CA GLU A 252 -26.86 38.68 5.78
C GLU A 252 -27.07 38.87 4.26
N LEU A 253 -26.17 38.31 3.44
CA LEU A 253 -26.28 38.36 1.99
C LEU A 253 -27.34 37.39 1.44
N ASN A 254 -27.49 36.22 2.05
CA ASN A 254 -28.51 35.24 1.70
C ASN A 254 -28.97 34.44 2.93
N ALA A 255 -30.12 34.81 3.49
CA ALA A 255 -30.69 34.19 4.68
C ALA A 255 -31.11 32.72 4.48
N ASP A 256 -31.36 32.30 3.24
CA ASP A 256 -31.74 30.93 2.89
C ASP A 256 -30.53 30.04 2.54
N MET A 257 -29.30 30.49 2.81
CA MET A 257 -28.07 29.74 2.52
C MET A 257 -28.06 28.36 3.19
N SER A 258 -27.89 27.32 2.38
CA SER A 258 -27.78 25.95 2.86
C SER A 258 -26.42 25.65 3.51
N THR A 259 -26.36 24.60 4.34
CA THR A 259 -25.09 24.15 4.96
C THR A 259 -24.06 23.72 3.91
N ASP A 260 -24.50 23.12 2.80
CA ASP A 260 -23.62 22.74 1.68
C ASP A 260 -23.06 23.94 0.92
N GLU A 261 -23.85 25.02 0.77
CA GLU A 261 -23.36 26.28 0.20
C GLU A 261 -22.35 26.94 1.12
N PHE A 262 -22.62 26.98 2.43
CA PHE A 262 -21.65 27.49 3.40
C PHE A 262 -20.35 26.66 3.38
N LYS A 263 -20.45 25.33 3.35
CA LYS A 263 -19.29 24.44 3.20
C LYS A 263 -18.49 24.77 1.95
N LEU A 264 -19.15 25.01 0.82
CA LEU A 264 -18.47 25.40 -0.42
C LEU A 264 -17.78 26.76 -0.30
N CYS A 265 -18.43 27.77 0.29
CA CYS A 265 -17.82 29.07 0.58
C CYS A 265 -16.57 28.93 1.47
N ALA A 266 -16.68 28.15 2.55
CA ALA A 266 -15.57 27.89 3.46
C ALA A 266 -14.37 27.25 2.77
N LEU A 267 -14.60 26.25 1.91
CA LEU A 267 -13.54 25.63 1.11
C LEU A 267 -12.88 26.64 0.16
N ILE A 268 -13.66 27.51 -0.47
CA ILE A 268 -13.14 28.57 -1.36
C ILE A 268 -12.33 29.60 -0.56
N LYS A 269 -12.80 30.04 0.62
CA LYS A 269 -12.10 30.98 1.51
C LYS A 269 -10.75 30.42 1.95
N LEU A 270 -10.68 29.12 2.26
CA LEU A 270 -9.44 28.41 2.57
C LEU A 270 -8.53 28.19 1.34
N GLY A 271 -8.93 28.60 0.14
CA GLY A 271 -8.10 28.50 -1.07
C GLY A 271 -8.12 27.15 -1.79
N PHE A 272 -9.06 26.26 -1.46
CA PHE A 272 -9.21 24.99 -2.17
C PHE A 272 -9.67 25.23 -3.62
N THR A 273 -8.96 24.66 -4.58
CA THR A 273 -9.32 24.77 -6.00
C THR A 273 -10.54 23.92 -6.33
N THR A 274 -11.16 24.16 -7.48
CA THR A 274 -12.25 23.30 -7.99
C THR A 274 -11.82 21.82 -8.10
N LYS A 275 -10.55 21.56 -8.43
CA LYS A 275 -10.01 20.19 -8.49
C LYS A 275 -9.86 19.60 -7.08
N ASP A 276 -9.34 20.38 -6.13
CA ASP A 276 -9.19 19.93 -4.74
C ASP A 276 -10.55 19.60 -4.12
N ILE A 277 -11.52 20.50 -4.25
CA ILE A 277 -12.88 20.31 -3.71
C ILE A 277 -13.52 19.06 -4.32
N ALA A 278 -13.36 18.86 -5.63
CA ALA A 278 -13.87 17.67 -6.31
C ALA A 278 -13.21 16.39 -5.78
N GLU A 279 -11.89 16.38 -5.65
CA GLU A 279 -11.14 15.22 -5.15
C GLU A 279 -11.52 14.86 -3.71
N TYR A 280 -11.50 15.84 -2.81
CA TYR A 280 -11.72 15.59 -1.38
C TYR A 280 -13.18 15.32 -1.03
N ASN A 281 -14.14 15.87 -1.79
CA ASN A 281 -15.57 15.55 -1.60
C ASN A 281 -16.02 14.34 -2.43
N HIS A 282 -15.11 13.64 -3.12
CA HIS A 282 -15.43 12.51 -4.00
C HIS A 282 -16.46 12.82 -5.09
N LEU A 283 -16.41 14.03 -5.65
CA LEU A 283 -17.31 14.52 -6.69
C LEU A 283 -16.58 14.73 -8.01
N ALA A 284 -17.33 14.70 -9.13
CA ALA A 284 -16.78 15.11 -10.41
C ALA A 284 -16.49 16.63 -10.42
N VAL A 285 -15.42 17.06 -11.10
CA VAL A 285 -15.06 18.48 -11.25
C VAL A 285 -16.23 19.30 -11.81
N ARG A 286 -16.97 18.75 -12.77
CA ARG A 286 -18.17 19.38 -13.36
C ARG A 286 -19.25 19.65 -12.30
N THR A 287 -19.44 18.75 -11.34
CA THR A 287 -20.39 18.93 -10.23
C THR A 287 -20.02 20.15 -9.40
N ILE A 288 -18.74 20.33 -9.07
CA ILE A 288 -18.27 21.50 -8.31
C ILE A 288 -18.42 22.79 -9.13
N GLN A 289 -18.16 22.75 -10.45
CA GLN A 289 -18.41 23.90 -11.33
C GLN A 289 -19.89 24.30 -11.34
N THR A 290 -20.80 23.33 -11.44
CA THR A 290 -22.24 23.58 -11.36
C THR A 290 -22.64 24.15 -10.01
N ARG A 291 -22.11 23.61 -8.90
CA ARG A 291 -22.34 24.16 -7.56
C ARG A 291 -21.84 25.60 -7.43
N LYS A 292 -20.65 25.93 -7.96
CA LYS A 292 -20.14 27.32 -8.01
C LYS A 292 -21.03 28.24 -8.85
N SER A 293 -21.56 27.76 -9.97
CA SER A 293 -22.50 28.55 -10.79
C SER A 293 -23.81 28.84 -10.04
N ARG A 294 -24.35 27.85 -9.31
CA ARG A 294 -25.52 28.05 -8.44
C ARG A 294 -25.21 29.02 -7.30
N LEU A 295 -24.06 28.87 -6.66
CA LEU A 295 -23.59 29.75 -5.60
C LEU A 295 -23.52 31.22 -6.06
N ARG A 296 -22.98 31.47 -7.26
CA ARG A 296 -22.99 32.82 -7.85
C ARG A 296 -24.39 33.40 -7.97
N LYS A 297 -25.37 32.62 -8.41
CA LYS A 297 -26.77 33.08 -8.50
C LYS A 297 -27.38 33.33 -7.12
N SER A 298 -27.07 32.46 -6.16
CA SER A 298 -27.53 32.51 -4.76
C SER A 298 -27.12 33.83 -4.08
N PHE A 299 -25.90 34.30 -4.34
CA PHE A 299 -25.34 35.53 -3.75
C PHE A 299 -25.30 36.73 -4.72
N GLY A 300 -25.97 36.66 -5.88
CA GLY A 300 -25.99 37.76 -6.86
C GLY A 300 -24.62 38.14 -7.43
N ILE A 301 -23.66 37.22 -7.46
CA ILE A 301 -22.27 37.48 -7.89
C ILE A 301 -22.19 37.46 -9.41
N SER A 302 -21.78 38.59 -9.99
CA SER A 302 -21.58 38.72 -11.44
C SER A 302 -20.48 37.78 -11.98
N ALA A 303 -20.54 37.47 -13.27
CA ALA A 303 -19.67 36.49 -13.93
C ALA A 303 -18.21 36.97 -14.07
N ASP A 304 -17.99 38.28 -14.13
CA ASP A 304 -16.69 38.95 -14.22
C ASP A 304 -15.94 39.00 -12.87
N VAL A 305 -16.66 38.84 -11.75
CA VAL A 305 -16.07 38.86 -10.42
C VAL A 305 -15.42 37.50 -10.12
N ASP A 306 -14.14 37.50 -9.73
CA ASP A 306 -13.46 36.30 -9.25
C ASP A 306 -14.07 35.85 -7.91
N LEU A 307 -14.59 34.62 -7.87
CA LEU A 307 -15.27 34.06 -6.69
C LEU A 307 -14.34 33.94 -5.47
N TYR A 308 -13.04 33.67 -5.68
CA TYR A 308 -12.07 33.60 -4.58
C TYR A 308 -11.75 34.98 -4.04
N LYS A 309 -11.69 36.01 -4.89
CA LYS A 309 -11.51 37.39 -4.43
C LYS A 309 -12.75 37.90 -3.71
N TRP A 310 -13.94 37.58 -4.22
CA TRP A 310 -15.20 37.95 -3.57
C TRP A 310 -15.30 37.35 -2.17
N ILE A 311 -15.04 36.05 -2.00
CA ILE A 311 -15.12 35.45 -0.67
C ILE A 311 -14.09 36.03 0.30
N ASP A 312 -12.93 36.48 -0.18
CA ASP A 312 -11.93 37.14 0.65
C ASP A 312 -12.42 38.49 1.19
N THR A 313 -13.36 39.17 0.47
CA THR A 313 -13.98 40.44 0.90
C THR A 313 -15.17 40.30 1.86
N VAL A 314 -15.74 39.09 1.94
CA VAL A 314 -16.78 38.73 2.92
C VAL A 314 -16.14 38.39 4.27
#